data_AF-A0A953XMK7-F1
#
_entry.id   AF-A0A953XMK7-F1
#
_cell.length_a   1.000
_cell.length_b   1.000
_cell.length_c   1.000
_cell.angle_alpha   90.00
_cell.angle_beta   90.00
_cell.angle_gamma   90.00
#
_symmetry.space_group_name_H-M   'P 1'
#
loop_
_entity.id
_entity.type
_entity.pdbx_description
1 polymer ?
#
loop_
_entity_poly.entity_id
_entity_poly.type
_entity_poly.pdbx_seq_one_letter_code
_entity_poly.pdbx_strand_id
1 'polypeptide(L)'
;MSLLDQIKQMLRGTSGDAEQVIKDAHSTREMLEHLDELITQNEVELRKTRQELARLELSERASMENIKSGRVGDREKEFVLLQIKRTRTQMGNLKLKADILNKNIELHMNLVGKIQAMEAMDLRGIEQSVVERVMLDFEEGMEKFRDSVNTGEGVIQSRDDVLTNKDKDELRKLEKEIMGEAPPPARTTDAELREIEEEIMRRESARDDEEDNSRNEPEAQVE
;
A
#
# COMPACT_ATOMS: atom_id res chain seq x y z
N MET A 1 30.76 27.84 14.07
CA MET A 1 29.34 27.46 14.11
C MET A 1 29.23 26.27 15.04
N SER A 2 28.28 26.19 15.97
CA SER A 2 28.20 25.04 16.87
C SER A 2 27.63 23.81 16.13
N LEU A 3 27.96 22.60 16.60
CA LEU A 3 27.41 21.36 16.04
C LEU A 3 25.87 21.37 16.06
N LEU A 4 25.28 21.90 17.12
CA LEU A 4 23.84 22.07 17.26
C LEU A 4 23.27 22.99 16.17
N ASP A 5 23.91 24.12 15.88
CA ASP A 5 23.46 25.05 14.85
C ASP A 5 23.53 24.40 13.45
N GLN A 6 24.56 23.59 13.20
CA GLN A 6 24.70 22.83 11.95
C GLN A 6 23.58 21.77 11.81
N ILE A 7 23.29 21.03 12.87
CA ILE A 7 22.20 20.04 12.91
C ILE A 7 20.84 20.73 12.70
N LYS A 8 20.59 21.86 13.38
CA LYS A 8 19.34 22.62 13.23
C LYS A 8 19.17 23.18 11.83
N GLN A 9 20.26 23.65 11.20
CA GLN A 9 20.22 24.20 9.85
C GLN A 9 19.90 23.13 8.80
N MET A 10 20.48 21.93 8.95
CA MET A 10 20.24 20.76 8.10
C MET A 10 18.78 20.29 8.15
N LEU A 11 18.16 20.38 9.33
CA LEU A 11 16.80 19.91 9.55
C LEU A 11 15.73 21.00 9.31
N ARG A 12 16.13 22.18 8.83
CA ARG A 12 15.16 23.23 8.47
C ARG A 12 14.26 22.75 7.34
N GLY A 13 12.96 22.75 7.62
CA GLY A 13 11.95 22.38 6.63
C GLY A 13 11.58 20.91 6.62
N THR A 14 12.11 20.05 7.53
CA THR A 14 11.43 18.78 7.83
C THR A 14 10.05 19.10 8.37
N SER A 15 8.97 18.54 7.84
CA SER A 15 7.62 18.76 8.39
C SER A 15 7.29 17.73 9.46
N GLY A 16 6.65 18.15 10.56
CA GLY A 16 6.13 17.26 11.61
C GLY A 16 6.77 17.46 12.98
N ASP A 17 6.41 16.60 13.94
CA ASP A 17 6.74 16.75 15.36
C ASP A 17 8.25 16.79 15.66
N ALA A 18 9.06 16.09 14.84
CA ALA A 18 10.52 16.15 14.96
C ALA A 18 11.08 17.56 14.67
N GLU A 19 10.49 18.32 13.74
CA GLU A 19 10.97 19.67 13.43
C GLU A 19 10.83 20.60 14.64
N GLN A 20 9.74 20.44 15.38
CA GLN A 20 9.48 21.23 16.59
C GLN A 20 10.50 20.88 17.67
N VAL A 21 10.75 19.59 17.89
CA VAL A 21 11.81 19.10 18.80
C VAL A 21 13.18 19.67 18.45
N ILE A 22 13.53 19.67 17.16
CA ILE A 22 14.83 20.15 16.68
C ILE A 22 14.95 21.68 16.84
N LYS A 23 13.88 22.43 16.57
CA LYS A 23 13.86 23.89 16.73
C LYS A 23 14.04 24.30 18.18
N ASP A 24 13.35 23.62 19.09
CA ASP A 24 13.24 24.00 20.49
C ASP A 24 14.41 23.50 21.36
N ALA A 25 15.18 22.50 20.90
CA ALA A 25 16.30 21.95 21.67
C ALA A 25 17.46 22.96 21.85
N HIS A 26 17.94 23.14 23.08
CA HIS A 26 19.07 24.03 23.41
C HIS A 26 20.42 23.30 23.45
N SER A 27 20.39 21.96 23.41
CA SER A 27 21.57 21.11 23.35
C SER A 27 21.32 19.87 22.50
N THR A 28 22.38 19.25 22.00
CA THR A 28 22.31 17.99 21.27
C THR A 28 21.74 16.86 22.14
N ARG A 29 22.07 16.86 23.43
CA ARG A 29 21.52 15.92 24.41
C ARG A 29 20.01 16.05 24.57
N GLU A 30 19.50 17.27 24.74
CA GLU A 30 18.06 17.54 24.83
C GLU A 30 17.33 17.15 23.55
N MET A 31 17.95 17.37 22.38
CA MET A 31 17.42 16.91 21.10
C MET A 31 17.31 15.39 21.03
N LEU A 32 18.33 14.66 21.47
CA LEU A 32 18.32 13.20 21.53
C LEU A 32 17.26 12.67 22.49
N GLU A 33 17.15 13.25 23.68
CA GLU A 33 16.14 12.86 24.68
C GLU A 33 14.71 13.04 24.13
N HIS A 34 14.41 14.17 23.49
CA HIS A 34 13.10 14.40 22.87
C HIS A 34 12.82 13.50 21.65
N LEU A 35 13.84 13.15 20.85
CA LEU A 35 13.68 12.20 19.75
C LEU A 35 13.37 10.79 20.26
N ASP A 36 14.03 10.36 21.35
CA ASP A 36 13.75 9.08 22.01
C ASP A 36 12.33 9.04 22.59
N GLU A 37 11.83 10.17 23.12
CA GLU A 37 10.43 10.30 23.56
C GLU A 37 9.45 10.12 22.38
N LEU A 38 9.70 10.78 21.25
CA LEU A 38 8.87 10.63 20.04
C LEU A 38 8.88 9.19 19.51
N ILE A 39 10.06 8.54 19.49
CA ILE A 39 10.18 7.12 19.12
C ILE A 39 9.31 6.27 20.04
N THR A 40 9.45 6.46 21.36
CA THR A 40 8.70 5.70 22.36
C THR A 40 7.19 5.90 22.21
N GLN A 41 6.75 7.14 21.99
CA GLN A 41 5.34 7.46 21.75
C GLN A 41 4.82 6.75 20.50
N ASN A 42 5.55 6.85 19.38
CA ASN A 42 5.18 6.19 18.12
C ASN A 42 5.14 4.67 18.26
N GLU A 43 6.08 4.05 19.00
CA GLU A 43 6.07 2.62 19.28
C GLU A 43 4.83 2.19 20.09
N VAL A 44 4.48 2.97 21.12
CA VAL A 44 3.30 2.70 21.95
C VAL A 44 2.02 2.82 21.11
N GLU A 45 1.91 3.87 20.29
CA GLU A 45 0.80 4.03 19.36
C GLU A 45 0.73 2.89 18.35
N LEU A 46 1.86 2.48 17.78
CA LEU A 46 1.94 1.40 16.82
C LEU A 46 1.47 0.08 17.43
N ARG A 47 1.86 -0.22 18.67
CA ARG A 47 1.37 -1.40 19.41
C ARG A 47 -0.13 -1.34 19.61
N LYS A 48 -0.69 -0.19 20.00
CA LYS A 48 -2.15 0.00 20.16
C LYS A 48 -2.88 -0.20 18.83
N THR A 49 -2.40 0.42 17.76
CA THR A 49 -2.97 0.29 16.40
C THR A 49 -2.93 -1.16 15.91
N ARG A 50 -1.83 -1.89 16.15
CA ARG A 50 -1.73 -3.33 15.80
C ARG A 50 -2.69 -4.20 16.62
N GLN A 51 -2.87 -3.90 17.91
CA GLN A 51 -3.84 -4.61 18.75
C GLN A 51 -5.28 -4.39 18.28
N GLU A 52 -5.62 -3.14 17.93
CA GLU A 52 -6.94 -2.80 17.39
C GLU A 52 -7.19 -3.49 16.04
N LEU A 53 -6.19 -3.49 15.15
CA LEU A 53 -6.24 -4.19 13.87
C LEU A 53 -6.48 -5.69 14.07
N ALA A 54 -5.75 -6.34 14.98
CA ALA A 54 -5.94 -7.76 15.29
C ALA A 54 -7.35 -8.05 15.83
N ARG A 55 -7.91 -7.16 16.66
CA ARG A 55 -9.29 -7.27 17.15
C ARG A 55 -10.31 -7.15 16.02
N LEU A 56 -10.12 -6.20 15.10
CA LEU A 56 -11.01 -6.03 13.95
C LEU A 56 -10.92 -7.21 12.98
N GLU A 57 -9.73 -7.76 12.73
CA GLU A 57 -9.57 -8.97 11.92
C GLU A 57 -10.32 -10.18 12.53
N LEU A 58 -10.24 -10.35 13.85
CA LEU A 58 -10.95 -11.43 14.53
C LEU A 58 -12.47 -11.24 14.47
N SER A 59 -12.94 -10.00 14.65
CA SER A 59 -14.35 -9.64 14.48
C SER A 59 -14.85 -9.85 13.05
N GLU A 60 -14.05 -9.50 12.05
CA GLU A 60 -14.36 -9.72 10.64
C GLU A 60 -14.45 -11.22 10.33
N ARG A 61 -13.46 -12.02 10.75
CA ARG A 61 -13.46 -13.48 10.57
C ARG A 61 -14.69 -14.13 11.20
N ALA A 62 -15.04 -13.75 12.42
CA ALA A 62 -16.24 -14.24 13.09
C ALA A 62 -17.53 -13.86 12.33
N SER A 63 -17.61 -12.65 11.80
CA SER A 63 -18.75 -12.18 11.01
C SER A 63 -18.87 -12.93 9.68
N MET A 64 -17.74 -13.17 9.00
CA MET A 64 -17.68 -13.99 7.79
C MET A 64 -18.09 -15.44 8.06
N GLU A 65 -17.63 -16.03 9.17
CA GLU A 65 -17.99 -17.40 9.55
C GLU A 65 -19.49 -17.55 9.88
N ASN A 66 -20.09 -16.55 10.53
CA ASN A 66 -21.53 -16.53 10.79
C ASN A 66 -22.35 -16.50 9.49
N ILE A 67 -21.89 -15.76 8.47
CA ILE A 67 -22.49 -15.78 7.14
C ILE A 67 -22.31 -17.15 6.48
N LYS A 68 -21.09 -17.69 6.45
CA LYS A 68 -20.76 -18.99 5.84
C LYS A 68 -21.55 -20.15 6.44
N SER A 69 -21.72 -20.14 7.76
CA SER A 69 -22.42 -21.20 8.50
C SER A 69 -23.95 -21.08 8.46
N GLY A 70 -24.49 -20.05 7.78
CA GLY A 70 -25.93 -19.81 7.69
C GLY A 70 -26.58 -19.39 9.02
N ARG A 71 -25.78 -18.97 10.01
CA ARG A 71 -26.28 -18.48 11.31
C ARG A 71 -26.97 -17.13 11.21
N VAL A 72 -26.72 -16.38 10.13
CA VAL A 72 -27.34 -15.09 9.83
C VAL A 72 -28.48 -15.31 8.85
N GLY A 73 -29.70 -14.89 9.22
CA GLY A 73 -30.85 -14.96 8.32
C GLY A 73 -30.78 -13.95 7.17
N ASP A 74 -31.51 -14.20 6.08
CA ASP A 74 -31.44 -13.37 4.85
C ASP A 74 -31.71 -11.88 5.09
N ARG A 75 -32.58 -11.55 6.05
CA ARG A 75 -32.89 -10.16 6.42
C ARG A 75 -31.74 -9.46 7.15
N GLU A 76 -30.96 -10.21 7.91
CA GLU A 76 -29.83 -9.69 8.71
C GLU A 76 -28.52 -9.71 7.92
N LYS A 77 -28.46 -10.50 6.84
CA LYS A 77 -27.28 -10.68 6.00
C LYS A 77 -26.77 -9.38 5.39
N GLU A 78 -27.65 -8.53 4.87
CA GLU A 78 -27.28 -7.21 4.31
C GLU A 78 -26.61 -6.33 5.38
N PHE A 79 -27.12 -6.34 6.61
CA PHE A 79 -26.55 -5.59 7.73
C PHE A 79 -25.16 -6.12 8.12
N VAL A 80 -24.99 -7.44 8.21
CA VAL A 80 -23.69 -8.05 8.54
C VAL A 80 -22.67 -7.80 7.42
N LEU A 81 -23.07 -7.84 6.15
CA LEU A 81 -22.19 -7.50 5.01
C LEU A 81 -21.75 -6.03 5.05
N LEU A 82 -22.65 -5.10 5.39
CA LEU A 82 -22.31 -3.69 5.58
C LEU A 82 -21.34 -3.49 6.75
N GLN A 83 -21.54 -4.22 7.84
CA GLN A 83 -20.62 -4.19 8.98
C GLN A 83 -19.23 -4.69 8.57
N ILE A 84 -19.13 -5.81 7.84
CA ILE A 84 -17.85 -6.33 7.32
C ILE A 84 -17.17 -5.30 6.42
N LYS A 85 -17.91 -4.66 5.50
CA LYS A 85 -17.38 -3.58 4.65
C LYS A 85 -16.80 -2.43 5.49
N ARG A 86 -17.55 -1.95 6.50
CA ARG A 86 -17.09 -0.89 7.41
C ARG A 86 -15.84 -1.33 8.18
N THR A 87 -15.80 -2.56 8.69
CA THR A 87 -14.63 -3.12 9.39
C THR A 87 -13.42 -3.18 8.46
N ARG A 88 -13.57 -3.60 7.19
CA ARG A 88 -12.47 -3.58 6.20
C ARG A 88 -11.92 -2.19 5.96
N THR A 89 -12.77 -1.18 5.81
CA THR A 89 -12.33 0.21 5.66
C THR A 89 -11.56 0.69 6.90
N GLN A 90 -12.06 0.40 8.10
CA GLN A 90 -11.36 0.73 9.35
C GLN A 90 -9.99 0.05 9.43
N MET A 91 -9.90 -1.24 9.08
CA MET A 91 -8.61 -1.95 9.02
C MET A 91 -7.65 -1.33 8.01
N GLY A 92 -8.14 -0.91 6.83
CA GLY A 92 -7.33 -0.20 5.83
C GLY A 92 -6.73 1.09 6.39
N ASN A 93 -7.53 1.89 7.09
CA ASN A 93 -7.07 3.11 7.73
C ASN A 93 -6.05 2.85 8.84
N LEU A 94 -6.26 1.81 9.66
CA LEU A 94 -5.31 1.42 10.71
C LEU A 94 -4.00 0.88 10.14
N LYS A 95 -4.03 0.17 9.00
CA LYS A 95 -2.81 -0.26 8.29
C LYS A 95 -2.00 0.95 7.82
N LEU A 96 -2.66 1.92 7.17
CA LEU A 96 -2.00 3.15 6.76
C LEU A 96 -1.41 3.89 7.96
N LYS A 97 -2.15 4.01 9.06
CA LYS A 97 -1.64 4.61 10.31
C LYS A 97 -0.42 3.86 10.84
N ALA A 98 -0.45 2.53 10.86
CA ALA A 98 0.68 1.71 11.31
C ALA A 98 1.92 1.88 10.42
N ASP A 99 1.74 2.00 9.11
CA ASP A 99 2.82 2.24 8.15
C ASP A 99 3.46 3.62 8.38
N ILE A 100 2.65 4.66 8.60
CA ILE A 100 3.15 6.00 8.96
C ILE A 100 3.95 5.96 10.27
N LEU A 101 3.42 5.32 11.31
CA LEU A 101 4.11 5.21 12.60
C LEU A 101 5.44 4.46 12.48
N ASN A 102 5.48 3.36 11.72
CA ASN A 102 6.71 2.63 11.43
C ASN A 102 7.75 3.54 10.73
N LYS A 103 7.33 4.25 9.68
CA LYS A 103 8.20 5.18 8.95
C LYS A 103 8.74 6.29 9.87
N ASN A 104 7.91 6.83 10.76
CA ASN A 104 8.33 7.84 11.73
C ASN A 104 9.36 7.30 12.73
N ILE A 105 9.17 6.09 13.25
CA ILE A 105 10.14 5.42 14.13
C ILE A 105 11.48 5.25 13.42
N GLU A 106 11.46 4.73 12.18
CA GLU A 106 12.68 4.54 11.39
C GLU A 106 13.42 5.86 11.14
N LEU A 107 12.68 6.92 10.78
CA LEU A 107 13.25 8.25 10.57
C LEU A 107 13.90 8.79 11.84
N HIS A 108 13.20 8.75 12.98
CA HIS A 108 13.74 9.28 14.22
C HIS A 108 14.94 8.47 14.71
N MET A 109 14.92 7.13 14.58
CA MET A 109 16.07 6.27 14.91
C MET A 109 17.28 6.59 14.03
N ASN A 110 17.07 6.81 12.72
CA ASN A 110 18.15 7.20 11.81
C ASN A 110 18.73 8.57 12.18
N LEU A 111 17.87 9.53 12.55
CA LEU A 111 18.28 10.85 13.00
C LEU A 111 19.12 10.77 14.28
N VAL A 112 18.66 10.01 15.29
CA VAL A 112 19.40 9.74 16.53
C VAL A 112 20.79 9.17 16.24
N GLY A 113 20.86 8.11 15.41
CA GLY A 113 22.13 7.49 15.06
C GLY A 113 23.11 8.43 14.36
N LYS A 114 22.60 9.36 13.54
CA LYS A 114 23.40 10.34 12.82
C LYS A 114 23.90 11.47 13.72
N ILE A 115 23.04 11.95 14.63
CA ILE A 115 23.44 12.92 15.66
C ILE A 115 24.55 12.34 16.54
N GLN A 116 24.38 11.11 17.03
CA GLN A 116 25.38 10.42 17.85
C GLN A 116 26.69 10.18 17.09
N ALA A 117 26.61 9.85 15.80
CA ALA A 117 27.80 9.72 14.96
C ALA A 117 28.55 11.06 14.85
N MET A 118 27.84 12.16 14.64
CA MET A 118 28.45 13.49 14.58
C MET A 118 29.07 13.90 15.91
N GLU A 119 28.41 13.66 17.05
CA GLU A 119 28.98 13.89 18.38
C GLU A 119 30.27 13.08 18.58
N ALA A 120 30.28 11.81 18.17
CA ALA A 120 31.47 10.96 18.28
C ALA A 120 32.63 11.43 17.38
N MET A 121 32.34 12.02 16.21
CA MET A 121 33.35 12.59 15.32
C MET A 121 33.93 13.89 15.90
N ASP A 122 33.08 14.76 16.46
CA ASP A 122 33.48 15.99 17.13
C ASP A 122 34.37 15.70 18.36
N LEU A 123 33.97 14.73 19.20
CA LEU A 123 34.76 14.29 20.36
C LEU A 123 36.13 13.70 19.98
N ARG A 124 36.27 13.15 18.76
CA ARG A 124 37.53 12.60 18.24
C ARG A 124 38.38 13.65 17.53
N GLY A 125 37.92 14.89 17.44
CA GLY A 125 38.62 15.96 16.74
C GLY A 125 38.79 15.70 15.24
N ILE A 126 37.85 14.95 14.64
CA ILE A 126 37.87 14.67 13.20
C ILE A 126 37.69 15.98 12.43
N GLU A 127 38.41 16.15 11.31
CA GLU A 127 38.32 17.34 10.48
C GLU A 127 36.89 17.63 10.05
N GLN A 128 36.53 18.92 10.10
CA GLN A 128 35.19 19.43 9.80
C GLN A 128 34.70 19.06 8.38
N SER A 129 35.63 18.90 7.44
CA SER A 129 35.37 18.45 6.06
C SER A 129 34.78 17.03 5.97
N VAL A 130 35.09 16.16 6.93
CA VAL A 130 34.57 14.78 7.00
C VAL A 130 33.18 14.79 7.63
N VAL A 131 32.97 15.65 8.63
CA VAL A 131 31.64 15.87 9.23
C VAL A 131 30.68 16.41 8.17
N GLU A 132 31.08 17.41 7.38
CA GLU A 132 30.30 17.96 6.28
C GLU A 132 29.90 16.92 5.21
N ARG A 133 30.78 15.94 4.92
CA ARG A 133 30.44 14.84 3.99
C ARG A 133 29.35 13.93 4.56
N VAL A 134 29.45 13.57 5.83
CA VAL A 134 28.43 12.77 6.52
C VAL A 134 27.08 13.53 6.58
N MET A 135 27.14 14.87 6.65
CA MET A 135 25.95 15.72 6.58
C MET A 135 25.32 15.71 5.19
N LEU A 136 26.10 15.83 4.11
CA LEU A 136 25.58 15.73 2.73
C LEU A 136 24.92 14.37 2.45
N ASP A 137 25.57 13.27 2.88
CA ASP A 137 25.00 11.92 2.74
C ASP A 137 23.67 11.77 3.50
N PHE A 138 23.52 12.50 4.60
CA PHE A 138 22.29 12.50 5.39
C PHE A 138 21.18 13.33 4.74
N GLU A 139 21.48 14.51 4.20
CA GLU A 139 20.53 15.34 3.46
C GLU A 139 19.94 14.58 2.26
N GLU A 140 20.79 13.90 1.47
CA GLU A 140 20.33 13.07 0.36
C GLU A 140 19.42 11.90 0.81
N GLY A 141 19.73 11.31 1.99
CA GLY A 141 18.91 10.25 2.57
C GLY A 141 17.53 10.75 3.03
N MET A 142 17.50 11.94 3.64
CA MET A 142 16.29 12.61 4.09
C MET A 142 15.38 13.04 2.93
N GLU A 143 15.97 13.53 1.83
CA GLU A 143 15.22 13.92 0.64
C GLU A 143 14.54 12.71 -0.02
N LYS A 144 15.26 11.59 -0.19
CA LYS A 144 14.70 10.32 -0.68
C LYS A 144 13.58 9.80 0.22
N PHE A 145 13.73 9.95 1.53
CA PHE A 145 12.70 9.57 2.48
C PHE A 145 11.44 10.44 2.33
N ARG A 146 11.60 11.76 2.22
CA ARG A 146 10.47 12.69 2.01
C ARG A 146 9.68 12.34 0.75
N ASP A 147 10.36 12.04 -0.35
CA ASP A 147 9.71 11.63 -1.59
C ASP A 147 8.90 10.33 -1.43
N SER A 148 9.36 9.41 -0.59
CA SER A 148 8.66 8.15 -0.26
C SER A 148 7.45 8.30 0.68
N VAL A 149 7.39 9.40 1.44
CA VAL A 149 6.26 9.70 2.35
C VAL A 149 5.17 10.46 1.61
N ASN A 150 5.53 11.48 0.83
CA ASN A 150 4.58 12.30 0.07
C ASN A 150 3.83 11.52 -1.03
N THR A 151 4.39 10.42 -1.53
CA THR A 151 3.72 9.54 -2.49
C THR A 151 2.64 8.64 -1.86
N GLY A 152 2.54 8.59 -0.52
CA GLY A 152 1.54 7.79 0.21
C GLY A 152 0.29 8.56 0.68
N GLU A 153 0.30 9.90 0.63
CA GLU A 153 -0.82 10.74 1.06
C GLU A 153 -1.87 10.88 -0.07
N GLY A 154 -2.50 9.76 -0.41
CA GLY A 154 -3.50 9.69 -1.47
C GLY A 154 -4.76 8.97 -1.03
N VAL A 155 -5.83 9.75 -0.78
CA VAL A 155 -7.24 9.36 -0.75
C VAL A 155 -7.76 8.78 0.59
N ILE A 156 -8.05 9.68 1.52
CA ILE A 156 -9.10 9.46 2.54
C ILE A 156 -10.44 9.85 1.89
N GLN A 157 -11.17 8.89 1.34
CA GLN A 157 -12.59 9.07 0.99
C GLN A 157 -13.46 8.53 2.14
N SER A 158 -13.83 9.42 3.06
CA SER A 158 -15.01 9.21 3.90
C SER A 158 -16.23 9.29 2.99
N ARG A 159 -16.98 8.20 2.81
CA ARG A 159 -18.21 8.17 1.99
C ARG A 159 -19.47 8.17 2.83
N ASP A 160 -20.44 8.95 2.36
CA ASP A 160 -21.77 9.22 2.91
C ASP A 160 -22.67 7.97 3.08
N ASP A 161 -23.59 8.08 4.05
CA ASP A 161 -24.47 7.04 4.61
C ASP A 161 -25.70 6.67 3.76
N VAL A 162 -25.67 6.85 2.43
CA VAL A 162 -26.79 6.48 1.55
C VAL A 162 -26.43 5.29 0.66
N LEU A 163 -27.08 4.15 0.87
CA LEU A 163 -26.95 2.93 0.05
C LEU A 163 -27.34 3.22 -1.41
N THR A 164 -26.33 3.35 -2.27
CA THR A 164 -26.53 3.45 -3.72
C THR A 164 -26.72 2.06 -4.35
N ASN A 165 -27.26 1.98 -5.57
CA ASN A 165 -27.31 0.70 -6.30
C ASN A 165 -25.93 0.06 -6.48
N LYS A 166 -24.87 0.88 -6.51
CA LYS A 166 -23.48 0.43 -6.52
C LYS A 166 -23.09 -0.27 -5.22
N ASP A 167 -23.56 0.19 -4.07
CA ASP A 167 -23.31 -0.47 -2.79
C ASP A 167 -23.94 -1.86 -2.74
N LYS A 168 -25.14 -2.04 -3.32
CA LYS A 168 -25.78 -3.37 -3.39
C LYS A 168 -24.97 -4.36 -4.23
N ASP A 169 -24.40 -3.91 -5.34
CA ASP A 169 -23.53 -4.76 -6.17
C ASP A 169 -22.19 -5.07 -5.47
N GLU A 170 -21.64 -4.12 -4.72
CA GLU A 170 -20.46 -4.33 -3.88
C GLU A 170 -20.73 -5.34 -2.75
N LEU A 171 -21.90 -5.27 -2.10
CA LEU A 171 -22.30 -6.22 -1.06
C LEU A 171 -22.52 -7.63 -1.63
N ARG A 172 -23.09 -7.77 -2.83
CA ARG A 172 -23.19 -9.08 -3.52
C ARG A 172 -21.83 -9.67 -3.87
N LYS A 173 -20.87 -8.84 -4.31
CA LYS A 173 -19.49 -9.30 -4.55
C LYS A 173 -18.82 -9.77 -3.26
N LEU A 174 -18.99 -9.00 -2.18
CA LEU A 174 -18.50 -9.35 -0.86
C LEU A 174 -19.12 -10.65 -0.35
N GLU A 175 -20.42 -10.84 -0.55
CA GLU A 175 -21.12 -12.07 -0.21
C GLU A 175 -20.55 -13.28 -0.96
N LYS A 176 -20.32 -13.18 -2.28
CA LYS A 176 -19.69 -14.24 -3.09
C LYS A 176 -18.29 -14.57 -2.59
N GLU A 177 -17.47 -13.53 -2.38
CA GLU A 177 -16.13 -13.66 -1.82
C GLU A 177 -16.15 -14.41 -0.47
N ILE A 178 -17.06 -14.01 0.44
CA ILE A 178 -17.20 -14.64 1.75
C ILE A 178 -17.67 -16.08 1.61
N MET A 179 -18.62 -16.39 0.74
CA MET A 179 -19.11 -17.77 0.58
C MET A 179 -18.09 -18.70 -0.11
N GLY A 180 -16.92 -18.18 -0.51
CA GLY A 180 -15.92 -18.96 -1.24
C GLY A 180 -16.35 -19.24 -2.68
N GLU A 181 -17.42 -18.59 -3.15
CA GLU A 181 -17.65 -18.44 -4.58
C GLU A 181 -16.59 -17.44 -5.05
N ALA A 182 -15.45 -17.99 -5.47
CA ALA A 182 -14.48 -17.23 -6.26
C ALA A 182 -15.26 -16.35 -7.24
N PRO A 183 -14.90 -15.05 -7.40
CA PRO A 183 -15.51 -14.24 -8.45
C PRO A 183 -15.52 -15.13 -9.69
N PRO A 184 -16.69 -15.36 -10.34
CA PRO A 184 -16.75 -16.27 -11.46
C PRO A 184 -15.58 -15.87 -12.33
N PRO A 185 -14.62 -16.79 -12.59
CA PRO A 185 -13.43 -16.44 -13.34
C PRO A 185 -13.95 -15.63 -14.51
N ALA A 186 -13.44 -14.40 -14.67
CA ALA A 186 -13.78 -13.57 -15.82
C ALA A 186 -13.79 -14.54 -16.98
N ARG A 187 -14.96 -14.71 -17.63
CA ARG A 187 -15.18 -15.77 -18.61
C ARG A 187 -14.09 -15.65 -19.66
N THR A 188 -12.95 -16.31 -19.45
CA THR A 188 -12.13 -16.89 -20.49
C THR A 188 -12.76 -18.24 -20.62
N THR A 189 -13.94 -18.22 -21.23
CA THR A 189 -14.74 -19.40 -21.47
C THR A 189 -13.85 -20.32 -22.28
N ASP A 190 -13.54 -21.50 -21.74
CA ASP A 190 -13.06 -22.64 -22.55
C ASP A 190 -14.00 -22.87 -23.76
N ALA A 191 -15.25 -22.40 -23.68
CA ALA A 191 -16.17 -22.31 -24.80
C ALA A 191 -15.79 -21.26 -25.86
N GLU A 192 -15.28 -20.08 -25.49
CA GLU A 192 -14.80 -19.06 -26.45
C GLU A 192 -13.47 -19.47 -27.06
N LEU A 193 -12.58 -20.13 -26.31
CA LEU A 193 -11.34 -20.69 -26.85
C LEU A 193 -11.62 -21.85 -27.82
N ARG A 194 -12.60 -22.73 -27.52
CA ARG A 194 -13.05 -23.77 -28.46
C ARG A 194 -13.75 -23.21 -29.69
N GLU A 195 -14.51 -22.13 -29.54
CA GLU A 195 -15.17 -21.46 -30.67
C GLU A 195 -14.14 -20.77 -31.58
N ILE A 196 -13.07 -20.21 -31.01
CA ILE A 196 -11.93 -19.68 -31.77
C ILE A 196 -11.13 -20.80 -32.44
N GLU A 197 -10.88 -21.95 -31.77
CA GLU A 197 -10.22 -23.11 -32.37
C GLU A 197 -11.04 -23.74 -33.51
N GLU A 198 -12.35 -23.86 -33.37
CA GLU A 198 -13.23 -24.34 -34.44
C GLU A 198 -13.29 -23.38 -35.63
N GLU A 199 -13.28 -22.06 -35.38
CA GLU A 199 -13.24 -21.04 -36.44
C GLU A 199 -11.90 -21.04 -37.20
N ILE A 200 -10.78 -21.28 -36.51
CA ILE A 200 -9.45 -21.42 -37.14
C ILE A 200 -9.37 -22.69 -37.99
N MET A 201 -9.84 -23.84 -37.48
CA MET A 201 -9.87 -25.11 -38.23
C MET A 201 -10.77 -25.03 -39.47
N ARG A 202 -11.92 -24.33 -39.41
CA ARG A 202 -12.76 -24.11 -40.59
C ARG A 202 -12.06 -23.24 -41.64
N ARG A 203 -11.34 -22.19 -41.22
CA ARG A 203 -10.60 -21.31 -42.15
C ARG A 203 -9.39 -21.99 -42.79
N GLU A 204 -8.73 -22.91 -42.11
CA GLU A 204 -7.66 -23.72 -42.71
C GLU A 204 -8.22 -24.74 -43.70
N SER A 205 -9.32 -25.44 -43.38
CA SER A 205 -9.96 -26.37 -44.33
C SER A 205 -10.46 -25.68 -45.61
N ALA A 206 -10.97 -24.44 -45.51
CA ALA A 206 -11.43 -23.69 -46.68
C ALA A 206 -10.29 -23.17 -47.56
N ARG A 207 -9.06 -23.05 -47.04
CA ARG A 207 -7.88 -22.67 -47.83
C ARG A 207 -7.29 -23.84 -48.60
N ASP A 208 -7.35 -25.04 -48.04
CA ASP A 208 -6.89 -26.26 -48.73
C ASP A 208 -7.82 -26.64 -49.90
N ASP A 209 -9.12 -26.38 -49.80
CA ASP A 209 -10.09 -26.60 -50.89
C ASP A 209 -9.96 -25.57 -52.04
N GLU A 210 -9.44 -24.36 -51.79
CA GLU A 210 -9.17 -23.35 -52.84
C GLU A 210 -7.88 -23.64 -53.61
N GLU A 211 -6.86 -24.25 -52.99
CA GLU A 211 -5.62 -24.63 -53.69
C GLU A 211 -5.83 -25.83 -54.64
N ASP A 212 -6.72 -26.77 -54.32
CA ASP A 212 -7.00 -27.95 -55.18
C ASP A 212 -7.94 -27.63 -56.36
N ASN A 213 -8.76 -26.57 -56.27
CA ASN A 213 -9.63 -26.13 -57.37
C ASN A 213 -8.90 -25.27 -58.42
N SER A 214 -7.67 -24.81 -58.13
CA SER A 214 -6.83 -24.03 -59.05
C SER A 214 -5.99 -24.88 -60.02
N ARG A 215 -6.00 -26.22 -59.86
CA ARG A 215 -5.22 -27.16 -60.69
C ARG A 215 -6.00 -27.83 -61.83
N ASN A 216 -7.29 -27.51 -62.00
CA ASN A 216 -8.18 -28.22 -62.94
C ASN A 216 -8.95 -27.28 -63.90
N GLU A 217 -8.30 -26.24 -64.44
CA GLU A 217 -8.81 -25.58 -65.65
C GLU A 217 -8.21 -26.26 -66.91
N PRO A 218 -9.06 -26.81 -67.81
CA PRO A 218 -8.61 -27.50 -69.02
C PRO A 218 -8.16 -26.50 -70.09
N GLU A 219 -7.01 -26.77 -70.72
CA GLU A 219 -6.52 -26.09 -71.92
C GLU A 219 -7.60 -26.12 -73.03
N ALA A 220 -8.29 -24.99 -73.24
CA ALA A 220 -9.15 -24.79 -74.39
C ALA A 220 -8.32 -24.24 -75.55
N GLN A 221 -8.32 -25.01 -76.63
CA GLN A 221 -7.56 -24.88 -77.86
C GLN A 221 -7.83 -23.53 -78.56
N VAL A 222 -6.73 -22.91 -79.03
CA VAL A 222 -6.74 -21.80 -79.97
C VAL A 222 -6.80 -22.39 -81.38
N GLU A 223 -7.84 -22.04 -82.14
CA GLU A 223 -7.90 -22.16 -83.60
C GLU A 223 -8.12 -20.78 -84.21
#